data_AF-A0A124SHB8-F1
#
_entry.id   AF-A0A124SHB8-F1
#
_cell.length_a   1.000
_cell.length_b   1.000
_cell.length_c   1.000
_cell.angle_alpha   90.00
_cell.angle_beta   90.00
_cell.angle_gamma   90.00
#
_symmetry.space_group_name_H-M   'P 1'
#
loop_
_entity.id
_entity.type
_entity.pdbx_description
1 polymer ?
#
loop_
_entity_poly.entity_id
_entity_poly.type
_entity_poly.pdbx_seq_one_letter_code
_entity_poly.pdbx_strand_id
1 'polypeptide(L)'
;MGRGRVELKRIENKINRQVTFAKRRNGLLKKAYELSVLCDAEYQRQVSYGFYKRITYIERYSNEAYMIRIYHRQIFGEDLGPLSLKELEQLERQLDSTLRQIRSIRTQSMLDRLSELQVQERMWLEANKALQNKLEEVYAENQAGPSWAGAGAGPAPGEHCCSYEQHHQHPQSQDFFQPLDCNSNLQM
;
A
#
# COMPACT_ATOMS: atom_id res chain seq x y z
N MET A 1 -14.37 -48.67 17.36
CA MET A 1 -15.41 -47.63 17.17
C MET A 1 -16.15 -47.91 15.86
N GLY A 2 -17.47 -48.09 15.91
CA GLY A 2 -18.28 -48.40 14.73
C GLY A 2 -18.48 -47.19 13.79
N ARG A 3 -18.98 -47.45 12.57
CA ARG A 3 -19.28 -46.41 11.58
C ARG A 3 -20.57 -45.67 11.96
N GLY A 4 -20.44 -44.42 12.40
CA GLY A 4 -21.59 -43.55 12.68
C GLY A 4 -22.33 -43.12 11.40
N ARG A 5 -23.66 -42.94 11.51
CA ARG A 5 -24.49 -42.36 10.44
C ARG A 5 -24.18 -40.86 10.32
N VAL A 6 -24.09 -40.37 9.08
CA VAL A 6 -23.81 -38.95 8.78
C VAL A 6 -24.87 -38.43 7.84
N GLU A 7 -25.36 -37.22 8.08
CA GLU A 7 -26.32 -36.53 7.22
C GLU A 7 -25.73 -36.22 5.83
N LEU A 8 -26.56 -36.27 4.79
CA LEU A 8 -26.20 -35.91 3.43
C LEU A 8 -26.26 -34.38 3.24
N LYS A 9 -25.34 -33.67 3.89
CA LYS A 9 -25.14 -32.22 3.74
C LYS A 9 -23.65 -31.88 3.73
N ARG A 10 -23.31 -30.63 3.43
CA ARG A 10 -21.92 -30.15 3.50
C ARG A 10 -21.38 -30.30 4.93
N ILE A 11 -20.21 -30.92 5.06
CA ILE A 11 -19.52 -31.05 6.36
C ILE A 11 -18.80 -29.72 6.63
N GLU A 12 -19.19 -28.99 7.67
CA GLU A 12 -18.61 -27.66 7.96
C GLU A 12 -17.19 -27.72 8.50
N ASN A 13 -16.91 -28.66 9.40
CA ASN A 13 -15.57 -28.85 9.94
C ASN A 13 -14.58 -29.26 8.83
N LYS A 14 -13.56 -28.42 8.61
CA LYS A 14 -12.58 -28.57 7.51
C LYS A 14 -11.79 -29.87 7.58
N ILE A 15 -11.36 -30.28 8.78
CA ILE A 15 -10.57 -31.50 8.98
C ILE A 15 -11.44 -32.72 8.71
N ASN A 16 -12.64 -32.77 9.29
CA ASN A 16 -13.59 -33.87 9.08
C ASN A 16 -14.02 -33.96 7.62
N ARG A 17 -14.23 -32.82 6.95
CA ARG A 17 -14.55 -32.75 5.52
C ARG A 17 -13.41 -33.33 4.68
N GLN A 18 -12.16 -32.96 4.95
CA GLN A 18 -10.99 -33.46 4.22
C GLN A 18 -10.78 -34.96 4.42
N VAL A 19 -10.81 -35.43 5.67
CA VAL A 19 -10.68 -36.86 5.99
C VAL A 19 -11.82 -37.69 5.38
N THR A 20 -13.06 -37.18 5.47
CA THR A 20 -14.23 -37.84 4.88
C THR A 20 -14.16 -37.86 3.36
N PHE A 21 -13.74 -36.76 2.74
CA PHE A 21 -13.54 -36.69 1.29
C PHE A 21 -12.53 -37.74 0.83
N ALA A 22 -11.34 -37.80 1.47
CA ALA A 22 -10.31 -38.78 1.12
C ALA A 22 -10.83 -40.23 1.25
N LYS A 23 -11.49 -40.56 2.37
CA LYS A 23 -12.06 -41.90 2.59
C LYS A 23 -13.16 -42.24 1.58
N ARG A 24 -14.09 -41.31 1.30
CA ARG A 24 -15.18 -41.52 0.34
C ARG A 24 -14.66 -41.63 -1.08
N ARG A 25 -13.72 -40.78 -1.50
CA ARG A 25 -13.05 -40.85 -2.82
C ARG A 25 -12.42 -42.22 -3.03
N ASN A 26 -11.63 -42.69 -2.08
CA ASN A 26 -10.97 -43.99 -2.19
C ASN A 26 -11.99 -45.13 -2.27
N GLY A 27 -13.04 -45.11 -1.44
CA GLY A 27 -14.10 -46.13 -1.52
C GLY A 27 -14.88 -46.08 -2.83
N LEU A 28 -15.06 -44.90 -3.40
CA LEU A 28 -15.80 -44.68 -4.64
C LEU A 28 -14.98 -45.11 -5.86
N LEU A 29 -13.67 -44.84 -5.87
CA LEU A 29 -12.73 -45.37 -6.87
C LEU A 29 -12.70 -46.90 -6.85
N LYS A 30 -12.65 -47.51 -5.66
CA LYS A 30 -12.71 -48.98 -5.53
C LYS A 30 -14.00 -49.56 -6.11
N LYS A 31 -15.16 -48.96 -5.79
CA LYS A 31 -16.45 -49.37 -6.37
C LYS A 31 -16.51 -49.19 -7.89
N ALA A 32 -15.99 -48.06 -8.40
CA ALA A 32 -15.93 -47.82 -9.83
C ALA A 32 -15.03 -48.84 -10.54
N TYR A 33 -13.94 -49.26 -9.89
CA TYR A 33 -13.06 -50.34 -10.36
C TYR A 33 -13.67 -51.73 -10.26
N GLU A 34 -14.50 -52.01 -9.25
CA GLU A 34 -15.23 -53.28 -9.15
C GLU A 34 -16.31 -53.37 -10.24
N LEU A 35 -17.13 -52.32 -10.38
CA LEU A 35 -18.07 -52.20 -11.50
C LEU A 35 -17.32 -52.26 -12.85
N SER A 36 -16.12 -51.69 -12.89
CA SER A 36 -15.01 -51.95 -13.81
C SER A 36 -15.04 -53.23 -14.60
N VAL A 37 -14.98 -54.25 -13.77
CA VAL A 37 -14.66 -55.62 -14.10
C VAL A 37 -15.95 -56.41 -14.27
N LEU A 38 -17.05 -55.96 -13.67
CA LEU A 38 -18.35 -56.63 -13.66
C LEU A 38 -19.26 -56.25 -14.83
N CYS A 39 -19.08 -55.09 -15.47
CA CYS A 39 -19.87 -54.68 -16.63
C CYS A 39 -18.98 -54.55 -17.88
N ASP A 40 -19.43 -55.09 -19.02
CA ASP A 40 -18.69 -55.03 -20.28
C ASP A 40 -18.26 -53.60 -20.66
N ALA A 41 -17.07 -53.51 -21.25
CA ALA A 41 -16.16 -52.37 -21.16
C ALA A 41 -16.62 -51.04 -21.79
N GLU A 42 -17.73 -50.99 -22.52
CA GLU A 42 -18.14 -49.79 -23.27
C GLU A 42 -18.89 -48.75 -22.42
N TYR A 43 -19.90 -49.16 -21.65
CA TYR A 43 -20.59 -48.26 -20.71
C TYR A 43 -19.65 -47.84 -19.56
N GLN A 44 -18.78 -48.78 -19.18
CA GLN A 44 -17.70 -48.59 -18.23
C GLN A 44 -16.77 -47.46 -18.63
N ARG A 45 -16.38 -47.37 -19.91
CA ARG A 45 -15.42 -46.39 -20.42
C ARG A 45 -15.94 -44.97 -20.27
N GLN A 46 -17.22 -44.72 -20.58
CA GLN A 46 -17.81 -43.39 -20.53
C GLN A 46 -18.05 -42.91 -19.09
N VAL A 47 -18.61 -43.77 -18.22
CA VAL A 47 -18.85 -43.44 -16.80
C VAL A 47 -17.51 -43.29 -16.07
N SER A 48 -16.58 -44.22 -16.27
CA SER A 48 -15.21 -44.16 -15.74
C SER A 48 -14.53 -42.87 -16.15
N TYR A 49 -14.51 -42.54 -17.45
CA TYR A 49 -13.85 -41.33 -17.95
C TYR A 49 -14.45 -40.04 -17.37
N GLY A 50 -15.77 -39.94 -17.24
CA GLY A 50 -16.42 -38.81 -16.57
C GLY A 50 -16.04 -38.71 -15.09
N PHE A 51 -15.94 -39.84 -14.41
CA PHE A 51 -15.57 -39.93 -12.99
C PHE A 51 -14.11 -39.56 -12.74
N TYR A 52 -13.20 -40.16 -13.51
CA TYR A 52 -11.76 -39.86 -13.49
C TYR A 52 -11.52 -38.40 -13.86
N LYS A 53 -12.20 -37.86 -14.88
CA LYS A 53 -12.11 -36.42 -15.21
C LYS A 53 -12.53 -35.52 -14.06
N ARG A 54 -13.63 -35.84 -13.37
CA ARG A 54 -14.11 -35.02 -12.26
C ARG A 54 -13.23 -35.12 -11.02
N ILE A 55 -12.73 -36.32 -10.70
CA ILE A 55 -11.77 -36.52 -9.59
C ILE A 55 -10.46 -35.78 -9.88
N THR A 56 -9.88 -35.97 -11.07
CA THR A 56 -8.63 -35.29 -11.45
C THR A 56 -8.78 -33.77 -11.53
N TYR A 57 -9.95 -33.26 -11.90
CA TYR A 57 -10.25 -31.82 -11.84
C TYR A 57 -10.27 -31.30 -10.39
N ILE A 58 -10.97 -32.00 -9.49
CA ILE A 58 -11.02 -31.63 -8.07
C ILE A 58 -9.63 -31.76 -7.42
N GLU A 59 -8.84 -32.77 -7.79
CA GLU A 59 -7.46 -32.95 -7.32
C GLU A 59 -6.54 -31.84 -7.82
N ARG A 60 -6.66 -31.43 -9.08
CA ARG A 60 -5.90 -30.28 -9.61
C ARG A 60 -6.22 -29.00 -8.86
N TYR A 61 -7.50 -28.66 -8.72
CA TYR A 61 -7.92 -27.48 -7.96
C TYR A 61 -7.49 -27.53 -6.49
N SER A 62 -7.59 -28.71 -5.85
CA SER A 62 -7.15 -28.89 -4.47
C SER A 62 -5.64 -28.80 -4.33
N ASN A 63 -4.88 -29.25 -5.33
CA ASN A 63 -3.42 -29.16 -5.33
C ASN A 63 -2.95 -27.74 -5.57
N GLU A 64 -3.51 -26.99 -6.52
CA GLU A 64 -3.14 -25.58 -6.74
C GLU A 64 -3.36 -24.74 -5.47
N ALA A 65 -4.54 -24.85 -4.85
CA ALA A 65 -4.83 -24.17 -3.59
C ALA A 65 -3.90 -24.61 -2.44
N TYR A 66 -3.51 -25.88 -2.42
CA TYR A 66 -2.58 -26.43 -1.44
C TYR A 66 -1.14 -25.92 -1.65
N MET A 67 -0.66 -25.88 -2.89
CA MET A 67 0.68 -25.41 -3.24
C MET A 67 0.82 -23.91 -2.99
N ILE A 68 -0.17 -23.11 -3.36
CA ILE A 68 -0.18 -21.67 -3.04
C ILE A 68 -0.11 -21.45 -1.52
N ARG A 69 -0.89 -22.23 -0.75
CA ARG A 69 -0.90 -22.13 0.71
C ARG A 69 0.45 -22.51 1.32
N ILE A 70 1.08 -23.58 0.83
CA ILE A 70 2.41 -23.99 1.29
C ILE A 70 3.45 -22.94 0.94
N TYR A 71 3.46 -22.46 -0.31
CA TYR A 71 4.36 -21.42 -0.76
C TYR A 71 4.23 -20.16 0.11
N HIS A 72 3.00 -19.74 0.41
CA HIS A 72 2.74 -18.64 1.33
C HIS A 72 3.38 -18.90 2.70
N ARG A 73 3.20 -20.08 3.30
CA ARG A 73 3.83 -20.40 4.59
C ARG A 73 5.37 -20.37 4.50
N GLN A 74 5.94 -20.89 3.42
CA GLN A 74 7.38 -20.93 3.18
C GLN A 74 8.01 -19.54 3.05
N ILE A 75 7.38 -18.60 2.33
CA ILE A 75 7.89 -17.22 2.25
C ILE A 75 7.85 -16.49 3.61
N PHE A 76 7.06 -16.97 4.57
CA PHE A 76 7.03 -16.49 5.96
C PHE A 76 7.91 -17.32 6.90
N GLY A 77 8.72 -18.25 6.37
CA GLY A 77 9.65 -19.07 7.16
C GLY A 77 8.98 -20.26 7.88
N GLU A 78 7.73 -20.59 7.55
CA GLU A 78 7.03 -21.75 8.10
C GLU A 78 7.14 -22.97 7.18
N ASP A 79 7.01 -24.18 7.75
CA ASP A 79 6.98 -25.46 7.01
C ASP A 79 8.13 -25.63 6.00
N LEU A 80 9.35 -25.23 6.36
CA LEU A 80 10.52 -25.33 5.47
C LEU A 80 11.10 -26.75 5.35
N GLY A 81 10.74 -27.66 6.25
CA GLY A 81 11.27 -29.03 6.31
C GLY A 81 11.18 -29.87 5.02
N PRO A 82 10.16 -29.70 4.16
CA PRO A 82 10.08 -30.39 2.87
C PRO A 82 11.01 -29.84 1.77
N LEU A 83 11.63 -28.68 1.95
CA LEU A 83 12.51 -28.06 0.95
C LEU A 83 13.92 -28.67 1.03
N SER A 84 14.54 -28.89 -0.14
CA SER A 84 15.97 -29.17 -0.22
C SER A 84 16.79 -27.91 0.05
N LEU A 85 18.08 -28.10 0.38
CA LEU A 85 19.01 -26.99 0.62
C LEU A 85 19.05 -25.99 -0.56
N LYS A 86 19.07 -26.51 -1.80
CA LYS A 86 19.07 -25.68 -3.02
C LYS A 86 17.81 -24.84 -3.17
N GLU A 87 16.65 -25.41 -2.83
CA GLU A 87 15.37 -24.70 -2.89
C GLU A 87 15.27 -23.64 -1.80
N LEU A 88 15.83 -23.91 -0.61
CA LEU A 88 15.88 -22.95 0.48
C LEU A 88 16.79 -21.76 0.15
N GLU A 89 18.00 -22.01 -0.36
CA GLU A 89 18.89 -20.94 -0.83
C GLU A 89 18.25 -20.11 -1.96
N GLN A 90 17.49 -20.76 -2.86
CA GLN A 90 16.78 -20.06 -3.91
C GLN A 90 15.69 -19.15 -3.35
N LEU A 91 14.93 -19.64 -2.36
CA LEU A 91 13.89 -18.89 -1.68
C LEU A 91 14.49 -17.67 -0.94
N GLU A 92 15.61 -17.85 -0.25
CA GLU A 92 16.34 -16.77 0.43
C GLU A 92 16.79 -15.68 -0.56
N ARG A 93 17.46 -16.07 -1.66
CA ARG A 93 17.86 -15.12 -2.71
C ARG A 93 16.67 -14.37 -3.30
N GLN A 94 15.53 -15.04 -3.48
CA GLN A 94 14.30 -14.40 -3.97
C GLN A 94 13.75 -13.39 -2.95
N LEU A 95 13.69 -13.74 -1.67
CA LEU A 95 13.24 -12.83 -0.62
C LEU A 95 14.18 -11.61 -0.48
N ASP A 96 15.49 -11.81 -0.54
CA ASP A 96 16.46 -10.71 -0.47
C ASP A 96 16.38 -9.76 -1.66
N SER A 97 16.22 -10.30 -2.87
CA SER A 97 16.07 -9.49 -4.08
C SER A 97 14.80 -8.63 -4.04
N THR A 98 13.67 -9.25 -3.67
CA THR A 98 12.38 -8.56 -3.57
C THR A 98 12.35 -7.55 -2.43
N LEU A 99 12.97 -7.85 -1.28
CA LEU A 99 13.09 -6.93 -0.16
C LEU A 99 13.94 -5.71 -0.52
N ARG A 100 15.08 -5.91 -1.21
CA ARG A 100 15.89 -4.80 -1.73
C ARG A 100 15.09 -3.92 -2.68
N GLN A 101 14.33 -4.52 -3.59
CA GLN A 101 13.47 -3.77 -4.52
C GLN A 101 12.39 -2.97 -3.77
N ILE A 102 11.69 -3.58 -2.80
CA ILE A 102 10.66 -2.90 -2.00
C ILE A 102 11.26 -1.71 -1.26
N ARG A 103 12.44 -1.89 -0.63
CA ARG A 103 13.14 -0.81 0.06
C ARG A 103 13.53 0.32 -0.89
N SER A 104 14.11 -0.01 -2.05
CA SER A 104 14.48 0.96 -3.08
C SER A 104 13.29 1.77 -3.56
N ILE A 105 12.17 1.11 -3.93
CA ILE A 105 10.94 1.78 -4.37
C ILE A 105 10.39 2.68 -3.27
N ARG A 106 10.34 2.19 -2.03
CA ARG A 106 9.79 2.95 -0.89
C ARG A 106 10.64 4.18 -0.58
N THR A 107 11.96 4.04 -0.60
CA THR A 107 12.89 5.17 -0.41
C THR A 107 12.76 6.16 -1.55
N GLN A 108 12.76 5.70 -2.80
CA GLN A 108 12.63 6.59 -3.97
C GLN A 108 11.33 7.39 -3.93
N SER A 109 10.20 6.72 -3.66
CA SER A 109 8.91 7.39 -3.55
C SER A 109 8.86 8.43 -2.42
N MET A 110 9.54 8.18 -1.30
CA MET A 110 9.67 9.17 -0.22
C MET A 110 10.53 10.37 -0.65
N LEU A 111 11.64 10.13 -1.33
CA LEU A 111 12.52 11.19 -1.83
C LEU A 111 11.81 12.06 -2.87
N ASP A 112 11.10 11.44 -3.82
CA ASP A 112 10.31 12.16 -4.82
C ASP A 112 9.31 13.09 -4.14
N ARG A 113 8.58 12.57 -3.13
CA ARG A 113 7.61 13.37 -2.36
C ARG A 113 8.25 14.51 -1.58
N LEU A 114 9.42 14.29 -1.00
CA LEU A 114 10.17 15.35 -0.32
C LEU A 114 10.57 16.46 -1.30
N SER A 115 11.06 16.09 -2.49
CA SER A 115 11.46 17.05 -3.52
C SER A 115 10.27 17.90 -4.01
N GLU A 116 9.10 17.28 -4.20
CA GLU A 116 7.86 17.99 -4.58
C GLU A 116 7.47 19.03 -3.52
N LEU A 117 7.48 18.64 -2.25
CA LEU A 117 7.12 19.53 -1.14
C LEU A 117 8.11 20.69 -1.01
N GLN A 118 9.41 20.43 -1.17
CA GLN A 118 10.43 21.48 -1.14
C GLN A 118 10.27 22.49 -2.29
N VAL A 119 9.86 22.04 -3.49
CA VAL A 119 9.55 22.94 -4.61
C VAL A 119 8.33 23.79 -4.28
N GLN A 120 7.28 23.19 -3.73
CA GLN A 120 6.08 23.93 -3.31
C GLN A 120 6.40 24.99 -2.25
N GLU A 121 7.19 24.64 -1.24
CA GLU A 121 7.62 25.57 -0.19
C GLU A 121 8.32 26.80 -0.79
N ARG A 122 9.30 26.58 -1.69
CA ARG A 122 10.00 27.69 -2.36
C ARG A 122 9.06 28.58 -3.16
N MET A 123 8.14 27.99 -3.92
CA MET A 123 7.16 28.74 -4.69
C MET A 123 6.26 29.61 -3.81
N TRP A 124 5.77 29.07 -2.68
CA TRP A 124 4.94 29.83 -1.75
C TRP A 124 5.71 30.94 -1.04
N LEU A 125 6.98 30.71 -0.68
CA LEU A 125 7.83 31.74 -0.11
C LEU A 125 8.07 32.90 -1.09
N GLU A 126 8.35 32.60 -2.36
CA GLU A 126 8.52 33.63 -3.40
C GLU A 126 7.22 34.41 -3.65
N ALA A 127 6.09 33.72 -3.73
CA ALA A 127 4.78 34.36 -3.89
C ALA A 127 4.43 35.27 -2.70
N ASN A 128 4.66 34.81 -1.47
CA ASN A 128 4.43 35.61 -0.26
C ASN A 128 5.34 36.84 -0.23
N LYS A 129 6.62 36.71 -0.58
CA LYS A 129 7.55 37.84 -0.67
C LYS A 129 7.11 38.85 -1.74
N ALA A 130 6.65 38.39 -2.89
CA ALA A 130 6.14 39.26 -3.95
C ALA A 130 4.88 40.02 -3.50
N LEU A 131 3.98 39.38 -2.75
CA LEU A 131 2.81 40.02 -2.17
C LEU A 131 3.19 41.06 -1.10
N GLN A 132 4.17 40.77 -0.24
CA GLN A 132 4.68 41.72 0.76
C GLN A 132 5.26 42.97 0.09
N ASN A 133 6.11 42.81 -0.93
CA ASN A 133 6.67 43.94 -1.68
C ASN A 133 5.58 44.81 -2.32
N LYS A 134 4.56 44.19 -2.93
CA LYS A 134 3.41 44.93 -3.50
C LYS A 134 2.62 45.69 -2.44
N LEU A 135 2.47 45.10 -1.26
CA LEU A 135 1.78 45.74 -0.16
C LEU A 135 2.56 46.98 0.32
N GLU A 136 3.89 46.86 0.47
CA GLU A 136 4.77 47.98 0.80
C GLU A 136 4.74 49.08 -0.27
N GLU A 137 4.73 48.71 -1.55
CA GLU A 137 4.63 49.65 -2.68
C GLU A 137 3.32 50.46 -2.64
N VAL A 138 2.18 49.80 -2.41
CA VAL A 138 0.87 50.46 -2.26
C VAL A 138 0.82 51.37 -1.02
N TYR A 139 1.44 50.97 0.10
CA TYR A 139 1.53 51.83 1.28
C TYR A 139 2.45 53.03 1.05
N ALA A 140 3.56 52.87 0.31
CA ALA A 140 4.47 53.94 -0.05
C ALA A 140 3.81 54.95 -1.03
N GLU A 141 3.07 54.48 -2.03
CA GLU A 141 2.30 55.32 -2.96
C GLU A 141 1.20 56.12 -2.25
N ASN A 142 0.50 55.50 -1.28
CA ASN A 142 -0.53 56.18 -0.49
C ASN A 142 0.04 57.24 0.47
N GLN A 143 1.26 57.05 0.99
CA GLN A 143 1.96 58.08 1.77
C GLN A 143 2.56 59.19 0.88
N ALA A 144 2.68 58.96 -0.44
CA ALA A 144 3.23 59.89 -1.42
C ALA A 144 2.16 60.66 -2.25
N GLY A 145 0.89 60.69 -1.82
CA GLY A 145 -0.19 61.45 -2.45
C GLY A 145 0.04 62.98 -2.50
N PRO A 146 -0.56 63.71 -3.46
CA PRO A 146 0.16 64.68 -4.28
C PRO A 146 0.37 66.07 -3.66
N SER A 147 1.61 66.56 -3.82
CA SER A 147 2.02 67.96 -3.63
C SER A 147 1.36 68.87 -4.67
N TRP A 148 0.11 69.26 -4.44
CA TRP A 148 -0.50 70.45 -5.07
C TRP A 148 -1.10 71.39 -4.02
N ALA A 149 -0.52 71.43 -2.82
CA ALA A 149 -0.81 72.48 -1.84
C ALA A 149 -0.20 73.82 -2.33
N GLY A 150 -0.88 74.46 -3.28
CA GLY A 150 -0.56 75.80 -3.79
C GLY A 150 -1.79 76.69 -3.74
N ALA A 151 -1.75 77.65 -2.81
CA ALA A 151 -2.60 78.84 -2.65
C ALA A 151 -3.95 78.69 -1.93
N GLY A 152 -4.04 79.30 -0.73
CA GLY A 152 -5.33 79.72 -0.16
C GLY A 152 -5.41 79.82 1.37
N ALA A 153 -4.85 80.91 1.92
CA ALA A 153 -5.24 81.63 3.15
C ALA A 153 -6.09 80.97 4.28
N GLY A 154 -5.55 81.05 5.51
CA GLY A 154 -6.34 81.35 6.72
C GLY A 154 -6.13 80.41 7.93
N PRO A 155 -5.78 80.90 9.13
CA PRO A 155 -5.74 80.09 10.34
C PRO A 155 -7.06 80.21 11.13
N ALA A 156 -7.61 79.09 11.60
CA ALA A 156 -8.48 79.06 12.78
C ALA A 156 -8.45 77.68 13.47
N PRO A 157 -8.60 77.63 14.82
CA PRO A 157 -8.23 76.48 15.64
C PRO A 157 -9.44 75.67 16.10
N GLY A 158 -9.28 74.36 16.29
CA GLY A 158 -10.28 73.56 17.00
C GLY A 158 -10.12 72.05 16.79
N GLU A 159 -9.90 71.36 17.92
CA GLU A 159 -10.32 69.98 18.19
C GLU A 159 -9.37 68.81 17.83
N HIS A 160 -8.54 68.50 18.83
CA HIS A 160 -8.44 67.19 19.48
C HIS A 160 -8.27 65.93 18.61
N CYS A 161 -7.00 65.51 18.51
CA CYS A 161 -6.45 64.22 18.96
C CYS A 161 -7.42 63.02 19.07
N CYS A 162 -7.18 62.01 18.23
CA CYS A 162 -7.27 60.61 18.63
C CYS A 162 -5.96 59.91 18.29
N SER A 163 -5.13 59.80 19.31
CA SER A 163 -3.96 58.95 19.42
C SER A 163 -4.30 57.47 19.25
N TYR A 164 -3.53 56.78 18.42
CA TYR A 164 -3.20 55.36 18.62
C TYR A 164 -1.76 55.15 18.16
N GLU A 165 -0.82 55.42 19.06
CA GLU A 165 0.42 54.65 19.09
C GLU A 165 0.06 53.23 19.49
N GLN A 166 0.34 52.23 18.65
CA GLN A 166 0.63 50.90 19.17
C GLN A 166 1.67 50.14 18.35
N HIS A 167 2.90 50.26 18.83
CA HIS A 167 3.93 49.23 18.88
C HIS A 167 4.54 48.72 17.56
N HIS A 168 5.62 49.40 17.18
CA HIS A 168 6.82 48.72 16.72
C HIS A 168 7.30 47.72 17.80
N GLN A 169 7.17 46.43 17.52
CA GLN A 169 8.08 45.41 18.07
C GLN A 169 8.21 44.27 17.06
N HIS A 170 9.33 44.32 16.35
CA HIS A 170 9.86 43.23 15.57
C HIS A 170 10.55 42.26 16.55
N PRO A 171 10.16 40.98 16.58
CA PRO A 171 11.15 39.94 16.77
C PRO A 171 11.03 38.86 15.71
N GLN A 172 12.19 38.63 15.08
CA GLN A 172 12.63 37.46 14.33
C GLN A 172 11.68 36.25 14.29
N SER A 173 11.20 35.92 13.09
CA SER A 173 10.77 34.55 12.73
C SER A 173 11.68 33.90 11.68
N GLN A 174 12.88 34.44 11.49
CA GLN A 174 13.83 33.98 10.46
C GLN A 174 14.47 32.60 10.71
N ASP A 175 14.24 31.94 11.85
CA ASP A 175 15.00 30.73 12.21
C ASP A 175 14.18 29.42 12.30
N PHE A 176 12.92 29.36 11.86
CA PHE A 176 12.14 28.13 12.07
C PHE A 176 12.34 27.03 11.02
N PHE A 177 12.87 27.34 9.83
CA PHE A 177 13.15 26.32 8.82
C PHE A 177 14.59 26.40 8.34
N GLN A 178 15.45 25.65 9.03
CA GLN A 178 16.79 25.38 8.57
C GLN A 178 16.71 24.34 7.44
N PRO A 179 17.23 24.62 6.23
CA PRO A 179 17.28 23.63 5.16
C PRO A 179 18.06 22.41 5.65
N LEU A 180 17.44 21.23 5.65
CA LEU A 180 18.18 20.00 5.82
C LEU A 180 19.03 19.83 4.55
N ASP A 181 20.32 20.15 4.65
CA ASP A 181 21.31 19.75 3.66
C ASP A 181 21.34 18.22 3.60
N CYS A 182 20.59 17.65 2.67
CA CYS A 182 20.63 16.23 2.36
C CYS A 182 21.99 15.92 1.72
N ASN A 183 23.00 15.70 2.56
CA ASN A 183 24.28 15.16 2.14
C ASN A 183 24.05 13.84 1.38
N SER A 184 24.31 13.88 0.08
CA SER A 184 24.24 12.76 -0.86
C SER A 184 25.40 11.79 -0.63
N ASN A 185 25.40 11.08 0.51
CA ASN A 185 26.42 10.07 0.83
C ASN A 185 25.82 8.77 1.40
N LEU A 186 24.83 8.22 0.71
CA LEU A 186 24.45 6.82 0.86
C LEU A 186 24.52 6.13 -0.49
N GLN A 187 25.76 5.92 -0.91
CA GLN A 187 26.12 4.93 -1.91
C GLN A 187 26.37 3.62 -1.15
N MET A 188 25.36 2.75 -1.07
CA MET A 188 25.49 1.31 -0.82
C MET A 188 24.26 0.56 -1.33
#